data_AF-A0A1G9XXP2-F1
#
_entry.id   AF-A0A1G9XXP2-F1
#
_cell.length_a   1.000
_cell.length_b   1.000
_cell.length_c   1.000
_cell.angle_alpha   90.00
_cell.angle_beta   90.00
_cell.angle_gamma   90.00
#
_symmetry.space_group_name_H-M   'P 1'
#
loop_
_entity.id
_entity.type
_entity.pdbx_description
1 polymer ?
#
loop_
_entity_poly.entity_id
_entity_poly.type
_entity_poly.pdbx_seq_one_letter_code
_entity_poly.pdbx_strand_id
1 'polypeptide(L)'
;MTGDAGPEAGPVADGTPARRTLAPVTGARRPAWPDEDRHRRPSGDDRPGHRRPPPGTWPWAAALVVAVVLLSLGGGWTRGLAGLDQAVRESLAPPGRPPGWATDLGRLGAALGYRVLWIPTALVLVWTARWRHLLVYVGSISLMAATAQVASGDAALIRDVRDSVTGSAVGIILPAWPVIVLATVATGSLFVLTPSGRARRWGWLVVAGLVGGLATVRVALLLDTAADALLSAVVGAAAAALAFRLLAPEHAFPVTYRRQVRAHLRLHRERTERIRAAVRDQLGIEIDEIKPYRLDGSAGSTPCRLHLAEGPPEHLFGKLYATTHLRSDRWYKWARVLRYGRLEDEAPFSSVRRLVEHEDYMLRLLRDGGVRVPEPVGVVEVVPGREYLLVTELVPDAVEVLDSGLDDAVVDDALRQVRRLWAAGTAHRDVKPSNVLVQGSRVYLVDVSFGELRPSRWRQAVDLADMVLTLALAAGPRRVVERAQAFFTPDELAEALAATSPMTIPRQLARRLAEADGDLVEDLRAMLPPHPTIRVQRWSVRRVLLAAATLGGTVLVALLFALNLRAGGLL
;
A
#
# COMPACT_ATOMS: atom_id res chain seq x y z
N MET A 1 66.59 -10.20 -20.54
CA MET A 1 65.40 -10.01 -21.39
C MET A 1 64.54 -11.25 -21.25
N THR A 2 63.25 -11.02 -20.95
CA THR A 2 62.05 -11.86 -21.24
C THR A 2 61.82 -13.23 -20.56
N GLY A 3 60.63 -13.37 -19.94
CA GLY A 3 59.86 -14.61 -19.67
C GLY A 3 59.84 -15.01 -18.18
N ASP A 4 58.83 -14.71 -17.34
CA ASP A 4 57.38 -15.06 -17.30
C ASP A 4 57.08 -16.45 -16.67
N ALA A 5 56.52 -16.46 -15.45
CA ALA A 5 55.69 -17.51 -14.84
C ALA A 5 55.14 -17.00 -13.48
N GLY A 6 53.81 -16.95 -13.34
CA GLY A 6 53.08 -16.14 -12.35
C GLY A 6 52.96 -16.65 -10.91
N PRO A 7 52.20 -15.96 -10.05
CA PRO A 7 51.96 -16.40 -8.68
C PRO A 7 50.71 -17.29 -8.61
N GLU A 8 50.89 -18.46 -7.99
CA GLU A 8 49.83 -19.37 -7.57
C GLU A 8 48.79 -18.66 -6.70
N ALA A 9 47.53 -18.85 -7.07
CA ALA A 9 46.38 -18.47 -6.26
C ALA A 9 46.34 -19.37 -5.01
N GLY A 10 46.62 -18.78 -3.83
CA GLY A 10 46.33 -19.41 -2.55
C GLY A 10 44.82 -19.67 -2.40
N PRO A 11 44.42 -20.71 -1.65
CA PRO A 11 43.02 -21.08 -1.52
C PRO A 11 42.25 -19.97 -0.82
N VAL A 12 41.16 -19.52 -1.46
CA VAL A 12 40.15 -18.65 -0.87
C VAL A 12 39.59 -19.37 0.35
N ALA A 13 39.93 -18.87 1.54
CA ALA A 13 39.36 -19.36 2.78
C ALA A 13 37.85 -19.08 2.74
N ASP A 14 37.06 -20.16 2.74
CA ASP A 14 35.61 -20.15 2.90
C ASP A 14 35.29 -19.79 4.36
N GLY A 15 35.53 -18.53 4.69
CA GLY A 15 35.34 -17.96 6.01
C GLY A 15 33.86 -17.74 6.26
N THR A 16 33.17 -18.77 6.73
CA THR A 16 31.87 -18.59 7.38
C THR A 16 32.09 -17.54 8.49
N PRO A 17 31.39 -16.38 8.48
CA PRO A 17 31.63 -15.35 9.47
C PRO A 17 31.41 -15.95 10.86
N ALA A 18 32.39 -15.77 11.76
CA ALA A 18 32.30 -16.23 13.13
C ALA A 18 30.96 -15.78 13.72
N ARG A 19 30.18 -16.74 14.27
CA ARG A 19 28.93 -16.45 14.96
C ARG A 19 29.22 -15.41 16.03
N ARG A 20 28.68 -14.20 15.85
CA ARG A 20 28.78 -13.11 16.82
C ARG A 20 28.22 -13.58 18.15
N THR A 21 28.95 -13.37 19.24
CA THR A 21 28.45 -13.60 20.60
C THR A 21 27.42 -12.51 20.90
N LEU A 22 26.14 -12.87 20.87
CA LEU A 22 25.06 -11.92 21.08
C LEU A 22 24.76 -11.86 22.57
N ALA A 23 24.64 -10.64 23.09
CA ALA A 23 24.34 -10.44 24.50
C ALA A 23 22.87 -10.82 24.75
N PRO A 24 22.58 -11.64 25.76
CA PRO A 24 21.20 -11.98 26.11
C PRO A 24 20.44 -10.71 26.51
N VAL A 25 19.15 -10.67 26.15
CA VAL A 25 18.25 -9.54 26.42
C VAL A 25 17.89 -9.55 27.91
N THR A 26 18.62 -8.81 28.75
CA THR A 26 18.33 -8.74 30.19
C THR A 26 17.09 -7.87 30.45
N GLY A 27 15.94 -8.52 30.70
CA GLY A 27 14.64 -7.85 30.74
C GLY A 27 14.24 -7.34 29.36
N ALA A 28 13.05 -6.74 29.19
CA ALA A 28 12.60 -6.25 27.88
C ALA A 28 13.31 -4.97 27.37
N ARG A 29 14.58 -4.76 27.75
CA ARG A 29 15.41 -3.63 27.34
C ARG A 29 16.39 -4.05 26.26
N ARG A 30 16.85 -3.08 25.46
CA ARG A 30 17.90 -3.31 24.47
C ARG A 30 19.14 -3.88 25.16
N PRO A 31 19.73 -4.99 24.66
CA PRO A 31 20.95 -5.52 25.24
C PRO A 31 22.08 -4.49 25.16
N ALA A 32 22.91 -4.44 26.20
CA ALA A 32 24.14 -3.68 26.18
C ALA A 32 25.12 -4.38 25.23
N TRP A 33 25.76 -3.60 24.36
CA TRP A 33 26.72 -4.13 23.39
C TRP A 33 28.10 -4.28 24.04
N PRO A 34 28.83 -5.38 23.79
CA PRO A 34 30.21 -5.51 24.25
C PRO A 34 31.06 -4.40 23.64
N ASP A 35 31.86 -3.71 24.48
CA ASP A 35 32.78 -2.64 24.02
C ASP A 35 33.80 -3.14 22.99
N GLU A 36 34.03 -4.46 22.93
CA GLU A 36 34.94 -5.11 21.99
C GLU A 36 34.37 -5.30 20.58
N ASP A 37 33.07 -5.11 20.37
CA ASP A 37 32.43 -5.24 19.05
C ASP A 37 32.74 -4.01 18.19
N ARG A 38 33.93 -4.02 17.56
CA ARG A 38 34.48 -2.92 16.74
C ARG A 38 33.74 -2.64 15.43
N HIS A 39 32.65 -3.36 15.14
CA HIS A 39 31.94 -3.23 13.88
C HIS A 39 30.95 -2.05 13.92
N ARG A 40 31.12 -1.12 12.97
CA ARG A 40 30.16 -0.04 12.74
C ARG A 40 28.79 -0.63 12.44
N ARG A 41 27.75 -0.12 13.09
CA ARG A 41 26.36 -0.52 12.86
C ARG A 41 25.55 0.63 12.25
N PRO A 42 24.71 0.37 11.24
CA PRO A 42 24.60 -0.89 10.46
C PRO A 42 25.94 -1.27 9.80
N SER A 43 26.10 -2.53 9.38
CA SER A 43 27.37 -3.21 8.98
C SER A 43 28.29 -2.48 8.00
N GLY A 44 27.87 -1.33 7.48
CA GLY A 44 28.59 -0.55 6.48
C GLY A 44 28.31 -1.01 5.06
N ASP A 45 27.67 -2.18 4.88
CA ASP A 45 27.21 -2.61 3.56
C ASP A 45 26.27 -1.57 3.00
N ASP A 46 26.55 -1.15 1.76
CA ASP A 46 25.73 -0.18 1.05
C ASP A 46 24.28 -0.63 1.13
N ARG A 47 23.42 0.27 1.63
CA ARG A 47 21.97 0.10 1.59
C ARG A 47 21.63 -0.37 0.19
N PRO A 48 20.88 -1.48 -0.02
CA PRO A 48 20.52 -1.91 -1.36
C PRO A 48 19.95 -0.72 -2.11
N GLY A 49 20.75 -0.23 -3.06
CA GLY A 49 20.65 1.12 -3.61
C GLY A 49 19.37 1.31 -4.41
N HIS A 50 19.18 2.55 -4.86
CA HIS A 50 18.05 3.01 -5.67
C HIS A 50 17.49 1.97 -6.63
N ARG A 51 16.15 1.92 -6.68
CA ARG A 51 15.33 1.02 -7.50
C ARG A 51 16.00 0.72 -8.85
N ARG A 52 16.63 -0.45 -8.97
CA ARG A 52 16.86 -1.02 -10.29
C ARG A 52 15.48 -1.27 -10.90
N PRO A 53 15.23 -0.87 -12.15
CA PRO A 53 13.98 -1.22 -12.82
C PRO A 53 13.82 -2.76 -12.78
N PRO A 54 12.58 -3.28 -12.72
CA PRO A 54 12.35 -4.71 -12.66
C PRO A 54 13.15 -5.45 -13.74
N PRO A 55 13.68 -6.65 -13.45
CA PRO A 55 14.42 -7.43 -14.43
C PRO A 55 13.60 -7.59 -15.72
N GLY A 56 14.25 -7.33 -16.85
CA GLY A 56 13.63 -7.35 -18.16
C GLY A 56 12.98 -6.04 -18.62
N THR A 57 12.96 -4.96 -17.83
CA THR A 57 12.46 -3.63 -18.28
C THR A 57 13.22 -3.10 -19.50
N TRP A 58 14.55 -3.21 -19.48
CA TRP A 58 15.42 -2.74 -20.56
C TRP A 58 15.14 -3.40 -21.92
N PRO A 59 14.97 -4.74 -22.03
CA PRO A 59 14.58 -5.35 -23.30
C PRO A 59 13.29 -4.77 -23.90
N TRP A 60 12.27 -4.46 -23.09
CA TRP A 60 11.05 -3.84 -23.60
C TRP A 60 11.24 -2.37 -23.99
N ALA A 61 12.06 -1.63 -23.24
CA ALA A 61 12.43 -0.26 -23.61
C ALA A 61 13.19 -0.24 -24.94
N ALA A 62 14.16 -1.14 -25.12
CA ALA A 62 14.89 -1.31 -26.37
C ALA A 62 13.94 -1.71 -27.52
N ALA A 63 13.07 -2.70 -27.29
CA ALA A 63 12.09 -3.13 -28.31
C ALA A 63 11.14 -2.00 -28.72
N LEU A 64 10.65 -1.20 -27.76
CA LEU A 64 9.80 -0.05 -28.05
C LEU A 64 10.55 1.00 -28.87
N VAL A 65 11.76 1.38 -28.45
CA VAL A 65 12.56 2.41 -29.14
C VAL A 65 12.91 1.95 -30.56
N VAL A 66 13.40 0.72 -30.72
CA VAL A 66 13.72 0.16 -32.03
C VAL A 66 12.48 0.12 -32.93
N ALA A 67 11.34 -0.35 -32.42
CA ALA A 67 10.11 -0.42 -33.23
C ALA A 67 9.61 0.98 -33.63
N VAL A 68 9.61 1.95 -32.73
CA VAL A 68 9.24 3.35 -33.03
C VAL A 68 10.20 3.96 -34.07
N VAL A 69 11.52 3.75 -33.92
CA VAL A 69 12.52 4.25 -34.88
C VAL A 69 12.29 3.62 -36.25
N LEU A 70 12.16 2.30 -36.35
CA LEU A 70 11.92 1.62 -37.62
C LEU A 70 10.62 2.08 -38.29
N LEU A 71 9.54 2.27 -37.53
CA LEU A 71 8.30 2.84 -38.05
C LEU A 71 8.49 4.29 -38.55
N SER A 72 9.26 5.11 -37.81
CA SER A 72 9.51 6.50 -38.18
C SER A 72 10.42 6.68 -39.40
N LEU A 73 11.32 5.73 -39.65
CA LEU A 73 12.19 5.72 -40.83
C LEU A 73 11.43 5.35 -42.12
N GLY A 74 10.17 4.90 -42.00
CA GLY A 74 9.28 4.61 -43.13
C GLY A 74 9.84 3.58 -44.10
N GLY A 75 9.44 3.70 -45.38
CA GLY A 75 9.72 2.72 -46.43
C GLY A 75 11.19 2.52 -46.86
N GLY A 76 12.14 3.19 -46.20
CA GLY A 76 13.56 3.09 -46.51
C GLY A 76 14.15 1.71 -46.22
N TRP A 77 13.82 1.15 -45.05
CA TRP A 77 14.29 -0.17 -44.64
C TRP A 77 13.36 -1.30 -45.11
N THR A 78 12.05 -1.03 -45.27
CA THR A 78 11.08 -2.03 -45.75
C THR A 78 11.31 -2.43 -47.20
N ARG A 79 11.99 -1.60 -48.02
CA ARG A 79 12.43 -1.98 -49.38
C ARG A 79 13.28 -3.25 -49.39
N GLY A 80 14.09 -3.50 -48.35
CA GLY A 80 14.85 -4.74 -48.19
C GLY A 80 14.00 -5.95 -47.80
N LEU A 81 12.79 -5.72 -47.27
CA LEU A 81 11.82 -6.75 -46.88
C LEU A 81 10.68 -6.91 -47.88
N ALA A 82 10.65 -6.13 -48.95
CA ALA A 82 9.54 -6.11 -49.91
C ALA A 82 9.26 -7.50 -50.50
N GLY A 83 10.30 -8.30 -50.77
CA GLY A 83 10.13 -9.68 -51.25
C GLY A 83 9.52 -10.62 -50.21
N LEU A 84 9.79 -10.39 -48.92
CA LEU A 84 9.24 -11.17 -47.81
C LEU A 84 7.79 -10.78 -47.53
N ASP A 85 7.49 -9.48 -47.53
CA ASP A 85 6.11 -8.96 -47.46
C ASP A 85 5.25 -9.47 -48.63
N GLN A 86 5.83 -9.53 -49.83
CA GLN A 86 5.15 -10.06 -51.01
C GLN A 86 4.92 -11.58 -50.90
N ALA A 87 5.91 -12.36 -50.45
CA ALA A 87 5.75 -13.79 -50.23
C ALA A 87 4.69 -14.13 -49.17
N VAL A 88 4.66 -13.38 -48.06
CA VAL A 88 3.62 -13.49 -47.03
C VAL A 88 2.25 -13.16 -47.61
N ARG A 89 2.16 -12.11 -48.43
CA ARG A 89 0.92 -11.71 -49.10
C ARG A 89 0.41 -12.77 -50.06
N GLU A 90 1.26 -13.28 -50.94
CA GLU A 90 0.91 -14.32 -51.93
C GLU A 90 0.47 -15.62 -51.25
N SER A 91 1.03 -15.92 -50.07
CA SER A 91 0.61 -17.07 -49.25
C SER A 91 -0.77 -16.87 -48.59
N LEU A 92 -1.18 -15.63 -48.34
CA LEU A 92 -2.43 -15.31 -47.63
C LEU A 92 -3.60 -15.00 -48.58
N ALA A 93 -3.32 -14.41 -49.75
CA ALA A 93 -4.34 -13.97 -50.69
C ALA A 93 -3.83 -14.07 -52.15
N PRO A 94 -4.58 -14.73 -53.05
CA PRO A 94 -4.26 -14.70 -54.48
C PRO A 94 -4.38 -13.27 -55.05
N PRO A 95 -3.61 -12.92 -56.10
CA PRO A 95 -3.63 -11.59 -56.68
C PRO A 95 -5.02 -11.21 -57.21
N GLY A 96 -5.49 -10.03 -56.83
CA GLY A 96 -6.65 -9.37 -57.44
C GLY A 96 -7.92 -9.24 -56.57
N ARG A 97 -8.09 -10.00 -55.47
CA ARG A 97 -9.21 -9.82 -54.52
C ARG A 97 -8.85 -10.25 -53.08
N PRO A 98 -9.29 -9.50 -52.05
CA PRO A 98 -9.15 -9.94 -50.67
C PRO A 98 -9.97 -11.22 -50.44
N PRO A 99 -9.45 -12.19 -49.68
CA PRO A 99 -10.13 -13.46 -49.47
C PRO A 99 -11.36 -13.28 -48.55
N GLY A 100 -12.42 -14.06 -48.81
CA GLY A 100 -13.71 -13.94 -48.11
C GLY A 100 -13.60 -14.03 -46.58
N TRP A 101 -12.73 -14.93 -46.08
CA TRP A 101 -12.47 -15.07 -44.65
C TRP A 101 -11.89 -13.79 -44.02
N ALA A 102 -11.05 -13.05 -44.75
CA ALA A 102 -10.44 -11.82 -44.24
C ALA A 102 -11.45 -10.68 -44.22
N THR A 103 -12.33 -10.60 -45.22
CA THR A 103 -13.44 -9.63 -45.21
C THR A 103 -14.46 -9.92 -44.11
N ASP A 104 -14.75 -11.20 -43.82
CA ASP A 104 -15.69 -11.59 -42.77
C ASP A 104 -15.11 -11.31 -41.39
N LEU A 105 -13.86 -11.71 -41.14
CA LEU A 105 -13.15 -11.40 -39.89
C LEU A 105 -12.92 -9.90 -39.73
N GLY A 106 -12.67 -9.15 -40.82
CA GLY A 106 -12.56 -7.70 -40.79
C GLY A 106 -13.86 -7.03 -40.36
N ARG A 107 -15.02 -7.48 -40.88
CA ARG A 107 -16.35 -7.00 -40.47
C ARG A 107 -16.66 -7.34 -39.01
N LEU A 108 -16.37 -8.57 -38.59
CA LEU A 108 -16.50 -8.98 -37.19
C LEU A 108 -15.59 -8.15 -36.28
N GLY A 109 -14.34 -7.91 -36.69
CA GLY A 109 -13.38 -7.09 -35.97
C GLY A 109 -13.83 -5.63 -35.84
N ALA A 110 -14.43 -5.06 -36.88
CA ALA A 110 -15.00 -3.71 -36.84
C ALA A 110 -16.24 -3.63 -35.94
N ALA A 111 -17.10 -4.66 -35.96
CA ALA A 111 -18.30 -4.72 -35.12
C ALA A 111 -17.96 -4.93 -33.64
N LEU A 112 -17.06 -5.86 -33.33
CA LEU A 112 -16.67 -6.18 -31.96
C LEU A 112 -15.68 -5.15 -31.41
N GLY A 113 -14.61 -4.85 -32.15
CA GLY A 113 -13.53 -3.97 -31.73
C GLY A 113 -12.73 -4.50 -30.53
N TYR A 114 -11.73 -3.72 -30.08
CA TYR A 114 -10.93 -4.05 -28.89
C TYR A 114 -11.74 -3.99 -27.57
N ARG A 115 -12.95 -3.42 -27.64
CA ARG A 115 -13.86 -3.20 -26.49
C ARG A 115 -14.34 -4.48 -25.82
N VAL A 116 -14.46 -5.58 -26.57
CA VAL A 116 -14.80 -6.91 -26.03
C VAL A 116 -13.77 -7.37 -25.00
N LEU A 117 -12.50 -6.96 -25.14
CA LEU A 117 -11.45 -7.26 -24.18
C LEU A 117 -11.32 -6.17 -23.12
N TRP A 118 -11.46 -4.91 -23.53
CA TRP A 118 -11.28 -3.73 -22.68
C TRP A 118 -12.31 -3.64 -21.54
N ILE A 119 -13.61 -3.70 -21.85
CA ILE A 119 -14.69 -3.45 -20.86
C ILE A 119 -14.71 -4.54 -19.78
N PRO A 120 -14.73 -5.85 -20.12
CA PRO A 120 -14.79 -6.87 -19.09
C PRO A 120 -13.57 -6.84 -18.18
N THR A 121 -12.38 -6.56 -18.74
CA THR A 121 -11.17 -6.37 -17.94
C THR A 121 -11.33 -5.21 -16.96
N ALA A 122 -11.82 -4.05 -17.41
CA ALA A 122 -12.05 -2.90 -16.53
C ALA A 122 -13.08 -3.21 -15.44
N LEU A 123 -14.19 -3.87 -15.78
CA LEU A 123 -15.22 -4.30 -14.83
C LEU A 123 -14.67 -5.26 -13.78
N VAL A 124 -13.86 -6.24 -14.18
CA VAL A 124 -13.17 -7.16 -13.24
C VAL A 124 -12.25 -6.38 -12.30
N LEU A 125 -11.54 -5.36 -12.77
CA LEU A 125 -10.67 -4.54 -11.92
C LEU A 125 -11.44 -3.66 -10.93
N VAL A 126 -12.59 -3.13 -11.34
CA VAL A 126 -13.52 -2.41 -10.44
C VAL A 126 -14.07 -3.38 -9.39
N TRP A 127 -14.62 -4.53 -9.82
CA TRP A 127 -15.16 -5.57 -8.95
C TRP A 127 -14.15 -6.07 -7.92
N THR A 128 -12.90 -6.26 -8.34
CA THR A 128 -11.81 -6.72 -7.46
C THR A 128 -11.12 -5.58 -6.68
N ALA A 129 -11.62 -4.34 -6.79
CA ALA A 129 -11.05 -3.14 -6.15
C ALA A 129 -9.53 -3.01 -6.37
N ARG A 130 -9.09 -3.21 -7.62
CA ARG A 130 -7.69 -3.11 -8.06
C ARG A 130 -7.42 -1.76 -8.74
N TRP A 131 -7.70 -0.67 -8.02
CA TRP A 131 -7.66 0.70 -8.54
C TRP A 131 -6.35 1.09 -9.22
N ARG A 132 -5.18 0.71 -8.70
CA ARG A 132 -3.90 1.01 -9.35
C ARG A 132 -3.77 0.33 -10.71
N HIS A 133 -4.15 -0.95 -10.80
CA HIS A 133 -4.17 -1.67 -12.07
C HIS A 133 -5.17 -1.06 -13.04
N LEU A 134 -6.36 -0.67 -12.55
CA LEU A 134 -7.37 0.01 -13.36
C LEU A 134 -6.84 1.32 -13.93
N LEU A 135 -6.22 2.17 -13.10
CA LEU A 135 -5.66 3.45 -13.55
C LEU A 135 -4.55 3.26 -14.60
N VAL A 136 -3.63 2.31 -14.38
CA VAL A 136 -2.57 2.03 -15.37
C VAL A 136 -3.17 1.45 -16.64
N TYR A 137 -4.15 0.55 -16.53
CA TYR A 137 -4.82 -0.07 -17.67
C TYR A 137 -5.58 0.95 -18.53
N VAL A 138 -6.50 1.70 -17.91
CA VAL A 138 -7.27 2.77 -18.56
C VAL A 138 -6.33 3.83 -19.12
N GLY A 139 -5.36 4.30 -18.33
CA GLY A 139 -4.40 5.32 -18.75
C GLY A 139 -3.55 4.91 -19.95
N SER A 140 -3.07 3.65 -19.97
CA SER A 140 -2.29 3.12 -21.11
C SER A 140 -3.13 3.07 -22.39
N ILE A 141 -4.39 2.63 -22.28
CA ILE A 141 -5.32 2.54 -23.42
C ILE A 141 -5.71 3.94 -23.89
N SER A 142 -6.06 4.85 -22.99
CA SER A 142 -6.42 6.23 -23.34
C SER A 142 -5.26 6.98 -23.98
N LEU A 143 -4.03 6.83 -23.45
CA LEU A 143 -2.84 7.42 -24.05
C LEU A 143 -2.61 6.86 -25.46
N MET A 144 -2.75 5.54 -25.64
CA MET A 144 -2.55 4.93 -26.95
C MET A 144 -3.66 5.32 -27.95
N ALA A 145 -4.92 5.35 -27.52
CA ALA A 145 -6.04 5.77 -28.35
C ALA A 145 -5.91 7.24 -28.76
N ALA A 146 -5.52 8.13 -27.84
CA ALA A 146 -5.25 9.53 -28.16
C ALA A 146 -4.09 9.67 -29.16
N THR A 147 -3.01 8.91 -28.97
CA THR A 147 -1.86 8.91 -29.89
C THR A 147 -2.27 8.42 -31.29
N ALA A 148 -3.10 7.37 -31.35
CA ALA A 148 -3.62 6.84 -32.60
C ALA A 148 -4.53 7.85 -33.33
N GLN A 149 -5.40 8.57 -32.62
CA GLN A 149 -6.25 9.63 -33.20
C GLN A 149 -5.44 10.82 -33.73
N VAL A 150 -4.36 11.20 -33.02
CA VAL A 150 -3.46 12.25 -33.50
C VAL A 150 -2.73 11.82 -34.77
N ALA A 151 -2.34 10.54 -34.86
CA ALA A 151 -1.63 10.00 -36.01
C ALA A 151 -2.55 9.68 -37.21
N SER A 152 -3.84 9.37 -37.00
CA SER A 152 -4.82 9.22 -38.08
C SER A 152 -5.20 10.55 -38.74
N GLY A 153 -4.74 11.68 -38.17
CA GLY A 153 -4.95 13.01 -38.72
C GLY A 153 -6.33 13.60 -38.44
N ASP A 154 -7.22 12.95 -37.70
CA ASP A 154 -8.60 13.43 -37.50
C ASP A 154 -8.73 14.72 -36.68
N ALA A 155 -7.66 15.19 -36.03
CA ALA A 155 -7.65 16.45 -35.31
C ALA A 155 -7.33 17.63 -36.25
N ALA A 156 -8.37 18.25 -36.84
CA ALA A 156 -8.25 19.42 -37.72
C ALA A 156 -7.36 20.55 -37.13
N LEU A 157 -7.41 20.76 -35.82
CA LEU A 157 -6.61 21.74 -35.08
C LEU A 157 -5.10 21.49 -35.17
N ILE A 158 -4.67 20.22 -35.20
CA ILE A 158 -3.26 19.83 -35.17
C ILE A 158 -2.62 19.98 -36.55
N ARG A 159 -3.40 19.83 -37.63
CA ARG A 159 -2.93 20.11 -38.99
C ARG A 159 -2.63 21.60 -39.18
N ASP A 160 -3.57 22.46 -38.80
CA ASP A 160 -3.42 23.93 -38.89
C ASP A 160 -2.23 24.46 -38.08
N VAL A 161 -2.04 23.99 -36.85
CA VAL A 161 -0.91 24.42 -36.00
C VAL A 161 0.44 23.90 -36.54
N ARG A 162 0.45 22.75 -37.22
CA ARG A 162 1.68 22.15 -37.76
C ARG A 162 2.13 22.82 -39.05
N ASP A 163 1.18 23.06 -39.95
CA ASP A 163 1.43 23.74 -41.24
C ASP A 163 1.89 25.18 -40.99
N SER A 164 1.35 25.85 -39.97
CA SER A 164 1.74 27.21 -39.60
C SER A 164 3.10 27.32 -38.90
N VAL A 165 3.56 26.28 -38.18
CA VAL A 165 4.79 26.36 -37.35
C VAL A 165 6.01 25.71 -38.01
N THR A 166 5.85 24.64 -38.79
CA THR A 166 6.99 23.80 -39.24
C THR A 166 7.22 23.75 -40.74
N GLY A 167 6.24 24.15 -41.57
CA GLY A 167 6.37 24.17 -43.03
C GLY A 167 6.72 22.83 -43.70
N SER A 168 6.70 21.71 -42.96
CA SER A 168 7.09 20.38 -43.45
C SER A 168 5.89 19.44 -43.48
N ALA A 169 5.68 18.79 -44.63
CA ALA A 169 4.63 17.78 -44.84
C ALA A 169 4.98 16.38 -44.27
N VAL A 170 5.96 16.26 -43.38
CA VAL A 170 6.34 14.96 -42.80
C VAL A 170 5.36 14.60 -41.68
N GLY A 171 4.28 13.90 -42.05
CA GLY A 171 3.38 13.29 -41.10
C GLY A 171 4.02 12.07 -40.44
N ILE A 172 4.01 12.00 -39.10
CA ILE A 172 4.21 10.73 -38.40
C ILE A 172 2.98 9.88 -38.68
N ILE A 173 3.04 9.05 -39.71
CA ILE A 173 2.06 8.01 -39.97
C ILE A 173 2.37 6.90 -38.96
N LEU A 174 1.45 6.61 -38.05
CA LEU A 174 1.50 5.35 -37.29
C LEU A 174 0.79 4.30 -38.15
N PRO A 175 1.52 3.45 -38.88
CA PRO A 175 0.88 2.40 -39.66
C PRO A 175 0.20 1.40 -38.72
N ALA A 176 -0.80 0.68 -39.22
CA ALA A 176 -1.53 -0.35 -38.48
C ALA A 176 -2.00 0.04 -37.05
N TRP A 177 -2.47 1.27 -36.82
CA TRP A 177 -2.92 1.73 -35.49
C TRP A 177 -3.91 0.77 -34.77
N PRO A 178 -4.83 0.03 -35.45
CA PRO A 178 -5.69 -0.93 -34.76
C PRO A 178 -4.90 -2.08 -34.12
N VAL A 179 -3.77 -2.47 -34.72
CA VAL A 179 -2.85 -3.48 -34.19
C VAL A 179 -2.16 -2.96 -32.93
N ILE A 180 -1.72 -1.69 -32.92
CA ILE A 180 -1.12 -1.06 -31.73
C ILE A 180 -2.11 -1.05 -30.57
N VAL A 181 -3.35 -0.63 -30.82
CA VAL A 181 -4.40 -0.56 -29.79
C VAL A 181 -4.73 -1.96 -29.26
N LEU A 182 -4.96 -2.94 -30.13
CA LEU A 182 -5.25 -4.30 -29.69
C LEU A 182 -4.07 -4.91 -28.90
N ALA A 183 -2.83 -4.71 -29.35
CA ALA A 183 -1.65 -5.19 -28.63
C ALA A 183 -1.51 -4.55 -27.25
N THR A 184 -1.82 -3.26 -27.13
CA THR A 184 -1.84 -2.52 -25.85
C THR A 184 -2.90 -3.08 -24.91
N VAL A 185 -4.13 -3.24 -25.39
CA VAL A 185 -5.26 -3.77 -24.61
C VAL A 185 -4.99 -5.22 -24.19
N ALA A 186 -4.59 -6.08 -25.13
CA ALA A 186 -4.35 -7.50 -24.86
C ALA A 186 -3.19 -7.71 -23.89
N THR A 187 -2.09 -6.98 -24.07
CA THR A 187 -0.96 -7.01 -23.14
C THR A 187 -1.38 -6.47 -21.77
N GLY A 188 -2.10 -5.35 -21.72
CA GLY A 188 -2.62 -4.80 -20.47
C GLY A 188 -3.53 -5.79 -19.72
N SER A 189 -4.47 -6.43 -20.42
CA SER A 189 -5.35 -7.46 -19.87
C SER A 189 -4.56 -8.64 -19.31
N LEU A 190 -3.53 -9.09 -20.04
CA LEU A 190 -2.64 -10.14 -19.58
C LEU A 190 -1.97 -9.78 -18.24
N PHE A 191 -1.40 -8.58 -18.13
CA PHE A 191 -0.71 -8.13 -16.92
C PHE A 191 -1.64 -8.00 -15.70
N VAL A 192 -2.88 -7.55 -15.90
CA VAL A 192 -3.81 -7.29 -14.79
C VAL A 192 -4.63 -8.50 -14.38
N LEU A 193 -4.85 -9.45 -15.29
CA LEU A 193 -5.66 -10.65 -15.05
C LEU A 193 -4.85 -11.89 -14.70
N THR A 194 -3.56 -11.97 -15.08
CA THR A 194 -2.77 -13.19 -14.86
C THR A 194 -1.62 -13.01 -13.85
N PRO A 195 -1.38 -13.96 -12.93
CA PRO A 195 -0.18 -13.99 -12.11
C PRO A 195 1.05 -14.36 -12.95
N SER A 196 2.23 -13.93 -12.50
CA SER A 196 3.51 -14.37 -13.07
C SER A 196 3.65 -15.90 -13.04
N GLY A 197 4.32 -16.47 -14.05
CA GLY A 197 4.59 -17.91 -14.14
C GLY A 197 3.84 -18.57 -15.29
N ARG A 198 3.31 -19.79 -15.06
CA ARG A 198 2.67 -20.60 -16.11
C ARG A 198 1.49 -19.89 -16.76
N ALA A 199 0.60 -19.30 -15.96
CA ALA A 199 -0.59 -18.61 -16.47
C ALA A 199 -0.22 -17.48 -17.45
N ARG A 200 0.78 -16.65 -17.10
CA ARG A 200 1.22 -15.57 -17.98
C ARG A 200 1.95 -16.05 -19.23
N ARG A 201 2.69 -17.15 -19.16
CA ARG A 201 3.31 -17.76 -20.35
C ARG A 201 2.26 -18.22 -21.36
N TRP A 202 1.22 -18.92 -20.90
CA TRP A 202 0.10 -19.30 -21.76
C TRP A 202 -0.67 -18.08 -22.27
N GLY A 203 -0.86 -17.08 -21.42
CA GLY A 203 -1.53 -15.84 -21.82
C GLY A 203 -0.78 -15.05 -22.90
N TRP A 204 0.56 -15.10 -22.94
CA TRP A 204 1.32 -14.52 -24.06
C TRP A 204 1.04 -15.20 -25.40
N LEU A 205 0.76 -16.51 -25.42
CA LEU A 205 0.33 -17.21 -26.64
C LEU A 205 -1.05 -16.71 -27.11
N VAL A 206 -1.96 -16.43 -26.18
CA VAL A 206 -3.26 -15.82 -26.49
C VAL A 206 -3.09 -14.41 -27.05
N VAL A 207 -2.23 -13.58 -26.44
CA VAL A 207 -1.93 -12.23 -26.96
C VAL A 207 -1.33 -12.32 -28.37
N ALA A 208 -0.36 -13.20 -28.59
CA ALA A 208 0.25 -13.40 -29.91
C ALA A 208 -0.78 -13.86 -30.95
N GLY A 209 -1.67 -14.79 -30.60
CA GLY A 209 -2.74 -15.26 -31.48
C GLY A 209 -3.76 -14.17 -31.85
N LEU A 210 -4.20 -13.37 -30.87
CA LEU A 210 -5.15 -12.28 -31.10
C LEU A 210 -4.56 -11.16 -31.97
N VAL A 211 -3.35 -10.70 -31.62
CA VAL A 211 -2.68 -9.60 -32.33
C VAL A 211 -2.21 -10.07 -33.71
N GLY A 212 -1.64 -11.27 -33.78
CA GLY A 212 -1.24 -11.90 -35.04
C GLY A 212 -2.43 -12.13 -35.97
N GLY A 213 -3.56 -12.62 -35.46
CA GLY A 213 -4.79 -12.78 -36.24
C GLY A 213 -5.27 -11.45 -36.86
N LEU A 214 -5.29 -10.37 -36.07
CA LEU A 214 -5.63 -9.04 -36.60
C LEU A 214 -4.61 -8.56 -37.65
N ALA A 215 -3.31 -8.72 -37.40
CA ALA A 215 -2.26 -8.37 -38.35
C ALA A 215 -2.43 -9.12 -39.68
N THR A 216 -2.65 -10.43 -39.62
CA THR A 216 -2.87 -11.29 -40.81
C THR A 216 -4.10 -10.85 -41.61
N VAL A 217 -5.22 -10.54 -40.94
CA VAL A 217 -6.42 -10.03 -41.61
C VAL A 217 -6.12 -8.70 -42.31
N ARG A 218 -5.40 -7.78 -41.66
CA ARG A 218 -5.10 -6.46 -42.25
C ARG A 218 -4.14 -6.53 -43.43
N VAL A 219 -3.14 -7.42 -43.37
CA VAL A 219 -2.24 -7.71 -44.49
C VAL A 219 -3.01 -8.34 -45.66
N ALA A 220 -3.90 -9.31 -45.39
CA ALA A 220 -4.72 -9.96 -46.41
C ALA A 220 -5.74 -9.00 -47.07
N LEU A 221 -6.19 -7.97 -46.35
CA LEU A 221 -7.05 -6.89 -46.86
C LEU A 221 -6.29 -5.77 -47.58
N LEU A 222 -4.97 -5.87 -47.71
CA LEU A 222 -4.10 -4.84 -48.30
C LEU A 222 -4.14 -3.49 -47.56
N LEU A 223 -4.40 -3.52 -46.25
CA LEU A 223 -4.45 -2.32 -45.41
C LEU A 223 -3.08 -1.95 -44.83
N ASP A 224 -2.19 -2.94 -44.63
CA ASP A 224 -0.85 -2.74 -44.06
C ASP A 224 0.14 -3.77 -44.62
N THR A 225 1.45 -3.49 -44.49
CA THR A 225 2.50 -4.49 -44.74
C THR A 225 2.69 -5.41 -43.53
N ALA A 226 3.30 -6.59 -43.71
CA ALA A 226 3.52 -7.51 -42.59
C ALA A 226 4.56 -6.92 -41.62
N ALA A 227 5.59 -6.25 -42.16
CA ALA A 227 6.56 -5.49 -41.39
C ALA A 227 5.91 -4.42 -40.49
N ASP A 228 5.04 -3.58 -41.06
CA ASP A 228 4.38 -2.50 -40.31
C ASP A 228 3.44 -3.05 -39.23
N ALA A 229 2.69 -4.11 -39.54
CA ALA A 229 1.79 -4.75 -38.59
C ALA A 229 2.56 -5.38 -37.42
N LEU A 230 3.71 -6.02 -37.69
CA LEU A 230 4.56 -6.61 -36.66
C LEU A 230 5.17 -5.53 -35.74
N LEU A 231 5.74 -4.47 -36.31
CA LEU A 231 6.32 -3.39 -35.50
C LEU A 231 5.26 -2.68 -34.66
N SER A 232 4.07 -2.48 -35.23
CA SER A 232 2.92 -1.90 -34.52
C SER A 232 2.47 -2.76 -33.33
N ALA A 233 2.46 -4.08 -33.50
CA ALA A 233 2.22 -5.01 -32.40
C ALA A 233 3.27 -4.88 -31.29
N VAL A 234 4.55 -4.77 -31.66
CA VAL A 234 5.65 -4.59 -30.70
C VAL A 234 5.52 -3.27 -29.95
N VAL A 235 5.20 -2.16 -30.62
CA VAL A 235 5.00 -0.85 -29.97
C VAL A 235 3.90 -0.94 -28.91
N GLY A 236 2.73 -1.48 -29.26
CA GLY A 236 1.60 -1.58 -28.32
C GLY A 236 1.90 -2.49 -27.13
N ALA A 237 2.49 -3.67 -27.39
CA ALA A 237 2.87 -4.61 -26.34
C ALA A 237 3.96 -4.05 -25.41
N ALA A 238 4.98 -3.41 -25.98
CA ALA A 238 6.09 -2.86 -25.21
C ALA A 238 5.69 -1.64 -24.38
N ALA A 239 4.89 -0.73 -24.93
CA ALA A 239 4.35 0.41 -24.20
C ALA A 239 3.50 -0.05 -23.00
N ALA A 240 2.59 -0.99 -23.20
CA ALA A 240 1.78 -1.56 -22.11
C ALA A 240 2.66 -2.27 -21.07
N ALA A 241 3.59 -3.13 -21.49
CA ALA A 241 4.47 -3.86 -20.59
C ALA A 241 5.33 -2.91 -19.74
N LEU A 242 5.85 -1.82 -20.33
CA LEU A 242 6.60 -0.79 -19.61
C LEU A 242 5.71 -0.02 -18.63
N ALA A 243 4.50 0.38 -19.04
CA ALA A 243 3.55 1.06 -18.17
C ALA A 243 3.25 0.23 -16.92
N PHE A 244 2.98 -1.07 -17.07
CA PHE A 244 2.75 -1.96 -15.92
C PHE A 244 4.02 -2.17 -15.08
N ARG A 245 5.19 -2.36 -15.69
CA ARG A 245 6.44 -2.56 -14.94
C ARG A 245 6.88 -1.34 -14.14
N LEU A 246 6.63 -0.14 -14.65
CA LEU A 246 7.02 1.11 -14.00
C LEU A 246 5.96 1.61 -13.01
N LEU A 247 4.68 1.52 -13.37
CA LEU A 247 3.58 2.14 -12.60
C LEU A 247 2.84 1.17 -11.70
N ALA A 248 2.82 -0.13 -12.02
CA ALA A 248 2.18 -1.19 -11.24
C ALA A 248 3.07 -2.44 -11.12
N PRO A 249 4.29 -2.31 -10.55
CA PRO A 249 5.23 -3.43 -10.50
C PRO A 249 4.70 -4.58 -9.64
N GLU A 250 4.86 -5.80 -10.12
CA GLU A 250 4.29 -7.02 -9.51
C GLU A 250 4.70 -7.27 -8.06
N HIS A 251 5.94 -6.93 -7.71
CA HIS A 251 6.43 -7.08 -6.33
C HIS A 251 5.70 -6.17 -5.33
N ALA A 252 5.11 -5.06 -5.81
CA ALA A 252 4.34 -4.13 -4.99
C ALA A 252 2.83 -4.34 -5.16
N PHE A 253 2.41 -4.83 -6.33
CA PHE A 253 1.01 -5.03 -6.69
C PHE A 253 0.81 -6.42 -7.34
N PRO A 254 0.93 -7.52 -6.58
CA PRO A 254 0.82 -8.85 -7.14
C PRO A 254 -0.62 -9.16 -7.56
N VAL A 255 -0.77 -9.83 -8.70
CA VAL A 255 -2.05 -10.38 -9.16
C VAL A 255 -2.24 -11.75 -8.52
N THR A 256 -3.23 -11.88 -7.62
CA THR A 256 -3.59 -13.17 -7.00
C THR A 256 -5.07 -13.46 -7.17
N TYR A 257 -5.43 -14.72 -7.47
CA TYR A 257 -6.83 -15.12 -7.64
C TYR A 257 -7.58 -15.33 -6.33
N ARG A 258 -6.87 -15.48 -5.21
CA ARG A 258 -7.49 -15.59 -3.88
C ARG A 258 -7.63 -14.22 -3.23
N ARG A 259 -8.82 -13.92 -2.71
CA ARG A 259 -9.10 -12.75 -1.89
C ARG A 259 -8.35 -12.90 -0.57
N GLN A 260 -7.56 -11.90 -0.19
CA GLN A 260 -6.81 -11.92 1.06
C GLN A 260 -7.03 -10.63 1.85
N VAL A 261 -7.06 -10.77 3.17
CA VAL A 261 -7.14 -9.66 4.11
C VAL A 261 -5.83 -8.86 3.98
N ARG A 262 -5.92 -7.65 3.41
CA ARG A 262 -4.77 -6.82 2.99
C ARG A 262 -3.97 -6.22 4.15
N ALA A 263 -4.47 -6.32 5.39
CA ALA A 263 -3.90 -5.64 6.56
C ALA A 263 -2.75 -6.41 7.24
N HIS A 264 -2.66 -7.73 7.04
CA HIS A 264 -1.60 -8.53 7.64
C HIS A 264 -0.63 -9.03 6.59
N LEU A 265 0.64 -8.66 6.74
CA LEU A 265 1.71 -9.07 5.82
C LEU A 265 1.98 -10.56 6.01
N ARG A 266 2.17 -11.27 4.89
CA ARG A 266 2.53 -12.69 4.95
C ARG A 266 3.98 -12.85 5.42
N LEU A 267 4.18 -13.60 6.49
CA LEU A 267 5.49 -14.04 6.97
C LEU A 267 5.97 -15.25 6.16
N HIS A 268 6.29 -15.03 4.88
CA HIS A 268 6.95 -16.05 4.06
C HIS A 268 8.42 -16.21 4.46
N ARG A 269 9.01 -17.37 4.15
CA ARG A 269 10.39 -17.74 4.54
C ARG A 269 11.41 -16.61 4.33
N GLU A 270 11.49 -16.06 3.12
CA GLU A 270 12.42 -14.96 2.78
C GLU A 270 12.19 -13.67 3.61
N ARG A 271 10.94 -13.34 3.98
CA ARG A 271 10.65 -12.18 4.84
C ARG A 271 11.05 -12.48 6.27
N THR A 272 10.71 -13.67 6.77
CA THR A 272 11.09 -14.11 8.11
C THR A 272 12.61 -14.12 8.27
N GLU A 273 13.35 -14.67 7.32
CA GLU A 273 14.82 -14.67 7.31
C GLU A 273 15.38 -13.24 7.33
N ARG A 274 14.82 -12.32 6.52
CA ARG A 274 15.21 -10.89 6.55
C ARG A 274 14.91 -10.23 7.89
N ILE A 275 13.77 -10.51 8.51
CA ILE A 275 13.44 -9.97 9.84
C ILE A 275 14.44 -10.49 10.88
N ARG A 276 14.73 -11.80 10.89
CA ARG A 276 15.72 -12.39 11.81
C ARG A 276 17.10 -11.76 11.65
N ALA A 277 17.58 -11.66 10.42
CA ALA A 277 18.86 -11.01 10.13
C ALA A 277 18.87 -9.56 10.61
N ALA A 278 17.83 -8.79 10.29
CA ALA A 278 17.74 -7.38 10.69
C ALA A 278 17.66 -7.18 12.21
N VAL A 279 16.91 -8.02 12.94
CA VAL A 279 16.80 -7.99 14.40
C VAL A 279 18.16 -8.30 15.04
N ARG A 280 18.86 -9.33 14.56
CA ARG A 280 20.22 -9.65 14.99
C ARG A 280 21.20 -8.51 14.73
N ASP A 281 21.20 -7.96 13.52
CA ASP A 281 22.20 -6.97 13.10
C ASP A 281 21.97 -5.58 13.73
N GLN A 282 20.71 -5.22 14.02
CA GLN A 282 20.36 -3.88 14.53
C GLN A 282 20.08 -3.85 16.04
N LEU A 283 19.49 -4.91 16.60
CA LEU A 283 19.19 -5.00 18.04
C LEU A 283 20.12 -5.94 18.81
N GLY A 284 20.76 -6.89 18.13
CA GLY A 284 21.64 -7.85 18.81
C GLY A 284 20.94 -9.00 19.45
N ILE A 285 19.79 -9.34 18.88
CA ILE A 285 18.88 -10.29 19.46
C ILE A 285 18.76 -11.46 18.49
N GLU A 286 19.09 -12.68 18.93
CA GLU A 286 18.79 -13.88 18.15
C GLU A 286 17.33 -14.27 18.35
N ILE A 287 16.63 -14.48 17.24
CA ILE A 287 15.26 -14.97 17.23
C ILE A 287 15.17 -16.22 16.32
N ASP A 288 14.61 -17.28 16.85
CA ASP A 288 14.46 -18.58 16.17
C ASP A 288 13.07 -18.76 15.55
N GLU A 289 12.08 -17.97 15.99
CA GLU A 289 10.71 -17.99 15.48
C GLU A 289 10.03 -16.61 15.48
N ILE A 290 9.19 -16.38 14.46
CA ILE A 290 8.27 -15.24 14.38
C ILE A 290 6.89 -15.75 13.96
N LYS A 291 5.88 -15.48 14.78
CA LYS A 291 4.48 -15.88 14.54
C LYS A 291 3.56 -14.67 14.62
N PRO A 292 2.48 -14.60 13.80
CA PRO A 292 1.44 -13.61 14.01
C PRO A 292 0.83 -13.76 15.41
N TYR A 293 0.49 -12.65 16.07
CA TYR A 293 -0.02 -12.67 17.44
C TYR A 293 -1.16 -11.65 17.62
N ARG A 294 -2.28 -12.06 18.24
CA ARG A 294 -3.48 -11.22 18.50
C ARG A 294 -3.80 -10.30 17.31
N LEU A 295 -4.18 -10.90 16.18
CA LEU A 295 -4.48 -10.17 14.94
C LEU A 295 -5.78 -9.35 15.05
N ASP A 296 -6.66 -9.72 15.98
CA ASP A 296 -7.93 -9.05 16.20
C ASP A 296 -7.72 -7.60 16.63
N GLY A 297 -8.39 -6.67 15.93
CA GLY A 297 -8.32 -5.23 16.24
C GLY A 297 -7.14 -4.47 15.64
N SER A 298 -6.11 -5.13 15.07
CA SER A 298 -4.97 -4.44 14.45
C SER A 298 -5.20 -4.15 12.96
N ALA A 299 -5.55 -2.91 12.62
CA ALA A 299 -5.79 -2.48 11.23
C ALA A 299 -4.58 -1.77 10.57
N GLY A 300 -3.63 -1.27 11.37
CA GLY A 300 -2.51 -0.45 10.93
C GLY A 300 -1.14 -1.14 10.93
N SER A 301 -1.07 -2.41 11.34
CA SER A 301 0.18 -3.14 11.48
C SER A 301 -0.02 -4.65 11.41
N THR A 302 1.08 -5.42 11.35
CA THR A 302 1.05 -6.86 11.56
C THR A 302 1.71 -7.17 12.92
N PRO A 303 0.92 -7.41 13.97
CA PRO A 303 1.45 -7.80 15.27
C PRO A 303 2.01 -9.22 15.20
N CYS A 304 3.16 -9.42 15.82
CA CYS A 304 3.88 -10.68 15.84
C CYS A 304 4.53 -10.91 17.20
N ARG A 305 4.69 -12.19 17.54
CA ARG A 305 5.47 -12.65 18.67
C ARG A 305 6.82 -13.14 18.14
N LEU A 306 7.88 -12.65 18.74
CA LEU A 306 9.26 -13.04 18.45
C LEU A 306 9.71 -13.98 19.57
N HIS A 307 10.08 -15.22 19.24
CA HIS A 307 10.68 -16.13 20.21
C HIS A 307 12.20 -15.92 20.20
N LEU A 308 12.76 -15.77 21.40
CA LEU A 308 14.18 -15.54 21.60
C LEU A 308 14.90 -16.88 21.61
N ALA A 309 16.05 -16.96 20.93
CA ALA A 309 16.83 -18.20 20.89
C ALA A 309 17.44 -18.54 22.25
N GLU A 310 17.79 -17.52 23.04
CA GLU A 310 18.45 -17.67 24.34
C GLU A 310 18.02 -16.56 25.32
N GLY A 311 17.81 -16.94 26.59
CA GLY A 311 17.58 -16.04 27.72
C GLY A 311 16.13 -15.57 27.90
N PRO A 312 15.71 -15.23 29.14
CA PRO A 312 14.43 -14.57 29.39
C PRO A 312 14.48 -13.07 29.02
N PRO A 313 13.37 -12.46 28.57
CA PRO A 313 12.05 -13.07 28.37
C PRO A 313 12.07 -14.06 27.20
N GLU A 314 11.23 -15.11 27.19
CA GLU A 314 11.17 -16.05 26.05
C GLU A 314 10.59 -15.40 24.79
N HIS A 315 9.80 -14.34 24.99
CA HIS A 315 9.04 -13.70 23.93
C HIS A 315 9.13 -12.17 23.98
N LEU A 316 9.27 -11.57 22.80
CA LEU A 316 9.08 -10.14 22.58
C LEU A 316 7.89 -9.90 21.68
N PHE A 317 7.30 -8.72 21.79
CA PHE A 317 6.24 -8.27 20.90
C PHE A 317 6.85 -7.44 19.76
N GLY A 318 6.45 -7.77 18.53
CA GLY A 318 6.87 -7.07 17.33
C GLY A 318 5.66 -6.49 16.61
N LYS A 319 5.74 -5.21 16.21
CA LYS A 319 4.74 -4.56 15.37
C LYS A 319 5.34 -4.25 14.01
N LEU A 320 4.99 -5.06 13.01
CA LEU A 320 5.53 -4.93 11.66
C LEU A 320 4.71 -3.92 10.85
N TYR A 321 5.39 -2.87 10.42
CA TYR A 321 4.87 -1.78 9.62
C TYR A 321 5.36 -1.85 8.19
N ALA A 322 4.49 -1.53 7.23
CA ALA A 322 4.86 -1.43 5.82
C ALA A 322 4.20 -0.23 5.13
N THR A 323 4.74 0.13 3.97
CA THR A 323 4.17 1.17 3.08
C THR A 323 2.70 0.94 2.72
N THR A 324 2.25 -0.31 2.68
CA THR A 324 0.84 -0.66 2.47
C THR A 324 -0.02 -0.18 3.63
N HIS A 325 0.41 -0.37 4.88
CA HIS A 325 -0.30 0.11 6.07
C HIS A 325 -0.37 1.65 6.07
N LEU A 326 0.74 2.33 5.77
CA LEU A 326 0.76 3.80 5.69
C LEU A 326 -0.21 4.34 4.63
N ARG A 327 -0.30 3.69 3.47
CA ARG A 327 -1.26 4.07 2.42
C ARG A 327 -2.70 3.84 2.85
N SER A 328 -2.97 2.71 3.51
CA SER A 328 -4.29 2.39 4.05
C SER A 328 -4.70 3.40 5.13
N ASP A 329 -3.80 3.76 6.05
CA ASP A 329 -4.03 4.79 7.08
C ASP A 329 -4.32 6.16 6.47
N ARG A 330 -3.56 6.57 5.45
CA ARG A 330 -3.84 7.81 4.70
C ARG A 330 -5.24 7.82 4.10
N TRP A 331 -5.64 6.71 3.49
CA TRP A 331 -6.97 6.60 2.88
C TRP A 331 -8.08 6.63 3.94
N TYR A 332 -7.87 5.93 5.06
CA TYR A 332 -8.77 5.94 6.20
C TYR A 332 -8.92 7.35 6.78
N LYS A 333 -7.81 8.06 7.06
CA LYS A 333 -7.82 9.45 7.56
C LYS A 333 -8.46 10.40 6.55
N TRP A 334 -8.19 10.23 5.26
CA TRP A 334 -8.82 11.03 4.20
C TRP A 334 -10.34 10.85 4.17
N ALA A 335 -10.82 9.59 4.20
CA ALA A 335 -12.25 9.29 4.25
C ALA A 335 -12.89 9.79 5.55
N ARG A 336 -12.19 9.67 6.68
CA ARG A 336 -12.64 10.20 7.98
C ARG A 336 -12.79 11.72 7.94
N VAL A 337 -11.82 12.45 7.37
CA VAL A 337 -11.88 13.90 7.21
C VAL A 337 -13.06 14.32 6.33
N LEU A 338 -13.31 13.61 5.22
CA LEU A 338 -14.46 13.90 4.36
C LEU A 338 -15.80 13.65 5.05
N ARG A 339 -15.92 12.56 5.83
CA ARG A 339 -17.17 12.18 6.48
C ARG A 339 -17.45 12.99 7.75
N TYR A 340 -16.43 13.24 8.56
CA TYR A 340 -16.59 13.72 9.93
C TYR A 340 -15.89 15.05 10.22
N GLY A 341 -14.98 15.50 9.35
CA GLY A 341 -14.10 16.64 9.64
C GLY A 341 -12.83 16.22 10.39
N ARG A 342 -12.07 17.19 10.88
CA ARG A 342 -10.87 16.94 11.70
C ARG A 342 -11.22 17.12 13.17
N LEU A 343 -11.02 16.08 13.96
CA LEU A 343 -10.91 16.17 15.41
C LEU A 343 -9.40 16.29 15.69
N GLU A 344 -8.87 17.51 15.76
CA GLU A 344 -7.45 17.92 15.98
C GLU A 344 -6.32 17.08 15.33
N ASP A 345 -5.42 17.77 14.63
CA ASP A 345 -4.14 17.29 14.07
C ASP A 345 -3.92 15.78 13.85
N GLU A 346 -4.88 15.13 13.18
CA GLU A 346 -4.70 13.84 12.52
C GLU A 346 -3.94 14.04 11.20
N ALA A 347 -2.69 14.48 11.27
CA ALA A 347 -1.82 14.49 10.09
C ALA A 347 -1.41 13.06 9.74
N PRO A 348 -1.56 12.61 8.48
CA PRO A 348 -0.98 11.34 8.07
C PRO A 348 0.55 11.44 8.08
N PHE A 349 1.23 10.39 8.51
CA PHE A 349 2.69 10.36 8.47
C PHE A 349 3.21 10.36 7.02
N SER A 350 4.34 11.03 6.79
CA SER A 350 4.96 11.17 5.47
C SER A 350 5.68 9.89 5.00
N SER A 351 6.14 9.05 5.93
CA SER A 351 6.83 7.79 5.67
C SER A 351 6.57 6.77 6.78
N VAL A 352 6.87 5.48 6.50
CA VAL A 352 6.78 4.41 7.51
C VAL A 352 7.76 4.67 8.65
N ARG A 353 8.96 5.16 8.31
CA ARG A 353 9.98 5.59 9.27
C ARG A 353 9.44 6.59 10.28
N ARG A 354 8.79 7.66 9.81
CA ARG A 354 8.21 8.69 10.70
C ARG A 354 7.11 8.14 11.61
N LEU A 355 6.31 7.20 11.11
CA LEU A 355 5.28 6.54 11.91
C LEU A 355 5.89 5.71 13.05
N VAL A 356 6.93 4.93 12.76
CA VAL A 356 7.60 4.10 13.78
C VAL A 356 8.44 4.93 14.75
N GLU A 357 9.12 5.97 14.26
CA GLU A 357 9.82 6.96 15.10
C GLU A 357 8.85 7.62 16.08
N HIS A 358 7.64 7.99 15.63
CA HIS A 358 6.62 8.57 16.48
C HIS A 358 6.16 7.61 17.58
N GLU A 359 5.85 6.36 17.24
CA GLU A 359 5.39 5.38 18.24
C GLU A 359 6.50 5.00 19.24
N ASP A 360 7.74 4.78 18.78
CA ASP A 360 8.88 4.52 19.68
C ASP A 360 9.14 5.71 20.61
N TYR A 361 9.07 6.94 20.08
CA TYR A 361 9.17 8.15 20.89
C TYR A 361 8.05 8.26 21.91
N MET A 362 6.79 8.03 21.52
CA MET A 362 5.66 8.07 22.44
C MET A 362 5.79 7.02 23.54
N LEU A 363 6.20 5.78 23.24
CA LEU A 363 6.46 4.76 24.25
C LEU A 363 7.49 5.21 25.28
N ARG A 364 8.63 5.74 24.80
CA ARG A 364 9.71 6.24 25.68
C ARG A 364 9.23 7.41 26.53
N LEU A 365 8.58 8.40 25.91
CA LEU A 365 8.03 9.58 26.59
C LEU A 365 7.04 9.20 27.68
N LEU A 366 6.11 8.29 27.38
CA LEU A 366 5.08 7.84 28.31
C LEU A 366 5.68 7.11 29.50
N ARG A 367 6.63 6.20 29.23
CA ARG A 367 7.38 5.50 30.28
C ARG A 367 8.13 6.49 31.18
N ASP A 368 8.84 7.44 30.58
CA ASP A 368 9.61 8.44 31.32
C ASP A 368 8.68 9.39 32.13
N GLY A 369 7.44 9.60 31.64
CA GLY A 369 6.34 10.26 32.36
C GLY A 369 5.63 9.37 33.40
N GLY A 370 6.10 8.15 33.63
CA GLY A 370 5.57 7.20 34.60
C GLY A 370 4.31 6.43 34.16
N VAL A 371 3.79 6.69 32.96
CA VAL A 371 2.68 5.92 32.38
C VAL A 371 3.18 4.51 32.09
N ARG A 372 2.42 3.50 32.51
CA ARG A 372 2.81 2.11 32.30
C ARG A 372 2.47 1.68 30.88
N VAL A 373 3.51 1.53 30.07
CA VAL A 373 3.48 1.04 28.69
C VAL A 373 4.51 -0.10 28.53
N PRO A 374 4.39 -0.97 27.52
CA PRO A 374 5.39 -2.00 27.25
C PRO A 374 6.78 -1.37 27.02
N GLU A 375 7.83 -1.94 27.61
CA GLU A 375 9.17 -1.39 27.46
C GLU A 375 9.64 -1.43 25.99
N PRO A 376 10.08 -0.30 25.42
CA PRO A 376 10.58 -0.28 24.04
C PRO A 376 11.99 -0.87 23.97
N VAL A 377 12.13 -1.99 23.25
CA VAL A 377 13.42 -2.63 22.96
C VAL A 377 14.14 -1.87 21.84
N GLY A 378 13.41 -1.54 20.77
CA GLY A 378 13.94 -0.70 19.70
C GLY A 378 13.25 -0.89 18.36
N VAL A 379 13.76 -0.17 17.36
CA VAL A 379 13.23 -0.16 15.99
C VAL A 379 14.21 -0.85 15.05
N VAL A 380 13.69 -1.72 14.18
CA VAL A 380 14.45 -2.44 13.15
C VAL A 380 13.95 -2.05 11.78
N GLU A 381 14.86 -1.59 10.92
CA GLU A 381 14.58 -1.41 9.50
C GLU A 381 14.72 -2.76 8.78
N VAL A 382 13.60 -3.38 8.39
CA VAL A 382 13.59 -4.68 7.71
C VAL A 382 13.80 -4.52 6.21
N VAL A 383 13.15 -3.52 5.61
CA VAL A 383 13.35 -3.12 4.21
C VAL A 383 13.50 -1.61 4.17
N PRO A 384 14.61 -1.07 3.64
CA PRO A 384 14.90 0.35 3.66
C PRO A 384 13.74 1.24 3.23
N GLY A 385 13.30 2.12 4.13
CA GLY A 385 12.19 3.06 3.89
C GLY A 385 10.81 2.43 3.65
N ARG A 386 10.67 1.10 3.70
CA ARG A 386 9.46 0.38 3.29
C ARG A 386 8.83 -0.47 4.37
N GLU A 387 9.66 -1.14 5.16
CA GLU A 387 9.21 -2.07 6.20
C GLU A 387 10.06 -1.88 7.45
N TYR A 388 9.40 -1.66 8.58
CA TYR A 388 10.02 -1.45 9.88
C TYR A 388 9.32 -2.33 10.91
N LEU A 389 10.07 -2.82 11.87
CA LEU A 389 9.58 -3.59 13.00
C LEU A 389 9.87 -2.81 14.28
N LEU A 390 8.82 -2.41 15.00
CA LEU A 390 8.94 -1.91 16.37
C LEU A 390 8.93 -3.10 17.32
N VAL A 391 9.94 -3.24 18.16
CA VAL A 391 10.07 -4.33 19.12
C VAL A 391 9.90 -3.78 20.53
N THR A 392 9.00 -4.40 21.30
CA THR A 392 8.72 -4.06 22.70
C THR A 392 8.67 -5.31 23.56
N GLU A 393 8.57 -5.11 24.87
CA GLU A 393 8.11 -6.13 25.79
C GLU A 393 6.79 -6.76 25.31
N LEU A 394 6.70 -8.08 25.42
CA LEU A 394 5.40 -8.75 25.45
C LEU A 394 4.99 -8.87 26.92
N VAL A 395 3.98 -8.11 27.36
CA VAL A 395 3.53 -8.12 28.75
C VAL A 395 3.01 -9.53 29.09
N PRO A 396 3.69 -10.30 29.97
CA PRO A 396 3.33 -11.68 30.24
C PRO A 396 2.03 -11.75 31.04
N ASP A 397 1.21 -12.77 30.75
CA ASP A 397 -0.06 -13.07 31.44
C ASP A 397 -1.07 -11.92 31.48
N ALA A 398 -0.94 -10.96 30.56
CA ALA A 398 -1.84 -9.82 30.48
C ALA A 398 -3.10 -10.12 29.65
N VAL A 399 -4.26 -9.79 30.22
CA VAL A 399 -5.58 -9.91 29.59
C VAL A 399 -6.13 -8.54 29.20
N GLU A 400 -7.10 -8.48 28.29
CA GLU A 400 -7.81 -7.22 28.04
C GLU A 400 -8.57 -6.79 29.30
N VAL A 401 -8.73 -5.47 29.50
CA VAL A 401 -9.32 -4.92 30.72
C VAL A 401 -10.69 -5.49 31.06
N LEU A 402 -11.53 -5.76 30.06
CA LEU A 402 -12.87 -6.32 30.27
C LEU A 402 -12.84 -7.79 30.72
N ASP A 403 -11.76 -8.51 30.45
CA ASP A 403 -11.59 -9.92 30.85
C ASP A 403 -10.90 -10.05 32.22
N SER A 404 -10.49 -8.94 32.84
CA SER A 404 -9.76 -8.92 34.11
C SER A 404 -10.63 -9.09 35.36
N GLY A 405 -11.96 -9.07 35.22
CA GLY A 405 -12.90 -9.02 36.33
C GLY A 405 -13.04 -7.63 36.99
N LEU A 406 -12.17 -6.67 36.67
CA LEU A 406 -12.25 -5.27 37.09
C LEU A 406 -12.49 -5.08 38.60
N ASP A 407 -11.57 -5.62 39.41
CA ASP A 407 -11.53 -5.30 40.83
C ASP A 407 -11.22 -3.81 41.07
N ASP A 408 -11.39 -3.36 42.32
CA ASP A 408 -11.20 -1.94 42.67
C ASP A 408 -9.76 -1.46 42.49
N ALA A 409 -8.77 -2.37 42.52
CA ALA A 409 -7.38 -2.02 42.33
C ALA A 409 -7.06 -1.80 40.85
N VAL A 410 -7.62 -2.61 39.96
CA VAL A 410 -7.53 -2.45 38.50
C VAL A 410 -8.23 -1.17 38.06
N VAL A 411 -9.44 -0.89 38.56
CA VAL A 411 -10.18 0.35 38.28
C VAL A 411 -9.35 1.57 38.68
N ASP A 412 -8.83 1.59 39.90
CA ASP A 412 -7.97 2.66 40.39
C ASP A 412 -6.70 2.84 39.56
N ASP A 413 -6.05 1.73 39.19
CA ASP A 413 -4.81 1.80 38.44
C ASP A 413 -5.03 2.26 36.99
N ALA A 414 -6.16 1.91 36.37
CA ALA A 414 -6.55 2.44 35.06
C ALA A 414 -6.77 3.96 35.10
N LEU A 415 -7.51 4.45 36.10
CA LEU A 415 -7.73 5.88 36.32
C LEU A 415 -6.41 6.62 36.63
N ARG A 416 -5.53 5.98 37.40
CA ARG A 416 -4.18 6.48 37.68
C ARG A 416 -3.33 6.59 36.40
N GLN A 417 -3.44 5.66 35.45
CA GLN A 417 -2.75 5.78 34.17
C GLN A 417 -3.22 7.00 33.38
N VAL A 418 -4.52 7.32 33.40
CA VAL A 418 -5.05 8.55 32.77
C VAL A 418 -4.50 9.81 33.44
N ARG A 419 -4.43 9.87 34.78
CA ARG A 419 -3.78 11.00 35.48
C ARG A 419 -2.31 11.14 35.09
N ARG A 420 -1.60 10.04 34.89
CA ARG A 420 -0.20 10.06 34.44
C ARG A 420 -0.08 10.54 32.99
N LEU A 421 -1.01 10.19 32.09
CA LEU A 421 -1.07 10.77 30.75
C LEU A 421 -1.19 12.30 30.81
N TRP A 422 -2.08 12.80 31.67
CA TRP A 422 -2.29 14.23 31.86
C TRP A 422 -1.03 14.92 32.44
N ALA A 423 -0.43 14.33 33.48
CA ALA A 423 0.80 14.84 34.09
C ALA A 423 1.99 14.85 33.12
N ALA A 424 2.11 13.84 32.25
CA ALA A 424 3.10 13.80 31.18
C ALA A 424 2.81 14.81 30.06
N GLY A 425 1.63 15.45 30.06
CA GLY A 425 1.21 16.37 29.00
C GLY A 425 0.97 15.63 27.69
N THR A 426 0.34 14.47 27.75
CA THR A 426 0.10 13.56 26.62
C THR A 426 -1.35 13.07 26.55
N ALA A 427 -1.73 12.55 25.40
CA ALA A 427 -2.98 11.81 25.18
C ALA A 427 -2.68 10.50 24.43
N HIS A 428 -3.41 9.44 24.75
CA HIS A 428 -3.39 8.15 24.07
C HIS A 428 -4.17 8.17 22.75
N ARG A 429 -5.35 8.83 22.72
CA ARG A 429 -6.24 9.03 21.56
C ARG A 429 -6.94 7.79 20.99
N ASP A 430 -6.73 6.63 21.59
CA ASP A 430 -7.37 5.37 21.19
C ASP A 430 -7.59 4.47 22.43
N VAL A 431 -8.07 5.05 23.53
CA VAL A 431 -8.37 4.29 24.75
C VAL A 431 -9.59 3.41 24.48
N LYS A 432 -9.38 2.09 24.51
CA LYS A 432 -10.42 1.10 24.22
C LYS A 432 -10.05 -0.23 24.88
N PRO A 433 -10.99 -1.19 25.03
CA PRO A 433 -10.73 -2.45 25.73
C PRO A 433 -9.45 -3.18 25.32
N SER A 434 -9.18 -3.32 24.01
CA SER A 434 -7.98 -4.04 23.52
C SER A 434 -6.66 -3.30 23.73
N ASN A 435 -6.69 -1.99 24.02
CA ASN A 435 -5.51 -1.17 24.26
C ASN A 435 -5.22 -0.98 25.77
N VAL A 436 -6.06 -1.54 26.63
CA VAL A 436 -5.87 -1.52 28.09
C VAL A 436 -5.67 -2.96 28.55
N LEU A 437 -4.44 -3.28 28.89
CA LEU A 437 -4.08 -4.63 29.35
C LEU A 437 -3.93 -4.65 30.86
N VAL A 438 -4.29 -5.77 31.48
CA VAL A 438 -4.25 -5.96 32.93
C VAL A 438 -3.39 -7.17 33.25
N GLN A 439 -2.39 -6.97 34.11
CA GLN A 439 -1.50 -8.00 34.64
C GLN A 439 -1.60 -7.98 36.18
N GLY A 440 -2.33 -8.93 36.76
CA GLY A 440 -2.73 -8.85 38.17
C GLY A 440 -3.58 -7.59 38.40
N SER A 441 -3.12 -6.67 39.25
CA SER A 441 -3.76 -5.35 39.46
C SER A 441 -3.11 -4.21 38.65
N ARG A 442 -2.13 -4.52 37.80
CA ARG A 442 -1.35 -3.51 37.04
C ARG A 442 -1.93 -3.31 35.66
N VAL A 443 -2.35 -2.10 35.37
CA VAL A 443 -2.85 -1.67 34.06
C VAL A 443 -1.70 -1.17 33.20
N TYR A 444 -1.68 -1.59 31.94
CA TYR A 444 -0.76 -1.17 30.89
C TYR A 444 -1.56 -0.57 29.74
N LEU A 445 -1.09 0.56 29.20
CA LEU A 445 -1.61 1.13 27.97
C LEU A 445 -0.75 0.66 26.80
N VAL A 446 -1.38 0.10 25.77
CA VAL A 446 -0.70 -0.41 24.57
C VAL A 446 -1.24 0.24 23.30
N ASP A 447 -0.48 0.16 22.22
CA ASP A 447 -0.78 0.79 20.92
C ASP A 447 -0.91 2.32 21.01
N VAL A 448 0.23 2.97 21.31
CA VAL A 448 0.34 4.44 21.40
C VAL A 448 0.63 5.11 20.05
N SER A 449 0.36 4.40 18.95
CA SER A 449 0.65 4.90 17.59
C SER A 449 -0.14 6.15 17.21
N PHE A 450 -1.29 6.37 17.85
CA PHE A 450 -2.10 7.59 17.73
C PHE A 450 -1.80 8.64 18.80
N GLY A 451 -0.89 8.37 19.73
CA GLY A 451 -0.63 9.23 20.87
C GLY A 451 -0.17 10.64 20.45
N GLU A 452 -0.48 11.63 21.28
CA GLU A 452 -0.20 13.03 21.01
C GLU A 452 0.51 13.69 22.19
N LEU A 453 1.52 14.50 21.85
CA LEU A 453 2.28 15.33 22.77
C LEU A 453 1.64 16.72 22.85
N ARG A 454 1.47 17.25 24.06
CA ARG A 454 0.80 18.53 24.35
C ARG A 454 -0.59 18.61 23.68
N PRO A 455 -1.46 17.62 23.94
CA PRO A 455 -2.82 17.64 23.41
C PRO A 455 -3.62 18.80 24.00
N SER A 456 -4.76 19.12 23.38
CA SER A 456 -5.71 20.06 23.97
C SER A 456 -6.38 19.46 25.23
N ARG A 457 -7.00 20.33 26.03
CA ARG A 457 -7.82 19.90 27.18
C ARG A 457 -8.95 18.97 26.76
N TRP A 458 -9.63 19.30 25.66
CA TRP A 458 -10.70 18.48 25.13
C TRP A 458 -10.23 17.06 24.79
N ARG A 459 -9.02 16.91 24.25
CA ARG A 459 -8.48 15.59 23.94
C ARG A 459 -8.18 14.76 25.20
N GLN A 460 -7.65 15.39 26.23
CA GLN A 460 -7.43 14.76 27.53
C GLN A 460 -8.75 14.32 28.18
N ALA A 461 -9.80 15.14 28.04
CA ALA A 461 -11.15 14.82 28.49
C ALA A 461 -11.75 13.61 27.72
N VAL A 462 -11.50 13.50 26.41
CA VAL A 462 -11.91 12.33 25.61
C VAL A 462 -11.25 11.04 26.09
N ASP A 463 -9.94 11.03 26.33
CA ASP A 463 -9.26 9.83 26.83
C ASP A 463 -9.78 9.40 28.21
N LEU A 464 -10.10 10.37 29.08
CA LEU A 464 -10.73 10.09 30.37
C LEU A 464 -12.12 9.48 30.18
N ALA A 465 -12.94 10.05 29.30
CA ALA A 465 -14.28 9.56 29.01
C ALA A 465 -14.25 8.12 28.46
N ASP A 466 -13.37 7.86 27.51
CA ASP A 466 -13.21 6.53 26.90
C ASP A 466 -12.73 5.49 27.95
N MET A 467 -11.86 5.89 28.88
CA MET A 467 -11.46 5.04 30.01
C MET A 467 -12.64 4.77 30.95
N VAL A 468 -13.35 5.81 31.40
CA VAL A 468 -14.50 5.69 32.31
C VAL A 468 -15.58 4.79 31.70
N LEU A 469 -15.91 4.97 30.42
CA LEU A 469 -16.86 4.13 29.70
C LEU A 469 -16.38 2.69 29.59
N THR A 470 -15.09 2.48 29.29
CA THR A 470 -14.49 1.13 29.23
C THR A 470 -14.60 0.41 30.57
N LEU A 471 -14.33 1.09 31.69
CA LEU A 471 -14.43 0.49 33.02
C LEU A 471 -15.90 0.25 33.42
N ALA A 472 -16.78 1.18 33.10
CA ALA A 472 -18.19 1.13 33.50
C ALA A 472 -18.97 0.02 32.79
N LEU A 473 -18.53 -0.41 31.60
CA LEU A 473 -19.11 -1.55 30.86
C LEU A 473 -19.16 -2.86 31.66
N ALA A 474 -18.24 -3.07 32.60
CA ALA A 474 -18.19 -4.28 33.40
C ALA A 474 -18.24 -4.02 34.91
N ALA A 475 -17.68 -2.92 35.42
CA ALA A 475 -17.76 -2.58 36.84
C ALA A 475 -19.06 -1.84 37.24
N GLY A 476 -19.80 -1.31 36.26
CA GLY A 476 -21.00 -0.51 36.45
C GLY A 476 -20.72 0.99 36.69
N PRO A 477 -21.64 1.89 36.31
CA PRO A 477 -21.41 3.33 36.30
C PRO A 477 -21.17 3.92 37.69
N ARG A 478 -21.99 3.54 38.68
CA ARG A 478 -21.90 4.04 40.05
C ARG A 478 -20.53 3.76 40.68
N ARG A 479 -20.08 2.50 40.60
CA ARG A 479 -18.80 2.07 41.16
C ARG A 479 -17.64 2.83 40.51
N VAL A 480 -17.65 2.99 39.18
CA VAL A 480 -16.58 3.72 38.48
C VAL A 480 -16.56 5.20 38.85
N VAL A 481 -17.72 5.87 38.98
CA VAL A 481 -17.77 7.28 39.41
C VAL A 481 -17.23 7.46 40.83
N GLU A 482 -17.67 6.62 41.78
CA GLU A 482 -17.21 6.67 43.18
C GLU A 482 -15.68 6.52 43.26
N ARG A 483 -15.09 5.62 42.46
CA ARG A 483 -13.63 5.44 42.40
C ARG A 483 -12.92 6.57 41.65
N ALA A 484 -13.49 7.07 40.56
CA ALA A 484 -12.93 8.15 39.75
C ALA A 484 -12.79 9.48 40.51
N GLN A 485 -13.69 9.75 41.46
CA GLN A 485 -13.62 10.94 42.31
C GLN A 485 -12.38 10.99 43.23
N ALA A 486 -11.69 9.87 43.44
CA ALA A 486 -10.41 9.86 44.14
C ALA A 486 -9.24 10.44 43.29
N PHE A 487 -9.43 10.56 41.97
CA PHE A 487 -8.39 10.97 41.02
C PHE A 487 -8.74 12.24 40.24
N PHE A 488 -10.03 12.49 40.02
CA PHE A 488 -10.55 13.58 39.20
C PHE A 488 -11.64 14.33 39.94
N THR A 489 -11.77 15.63 39.67
CA THR A 489 -12.88 16.40 40.22
C THR A 489 -14.20 16.03 39.53
N PRO A 490 -15.36 16.24 40.20
CA PRO A 490 -16.66 16.03 39.55
C PRO A 490 -16.81 16.83 38.24
N ASP A 491 -16.25 18.04 38.17
CA ASP A 491 -16.27 18.87 36.96
C ASP A 491 -15.40 18.30 35.84
N GLU A 492 -14.21 17.76 36.15
CA GLU A 492 -13.35 17.09 35.16
C GLU A 492 -14.04 15.85 34.57
N LEU A 493 -14.75 15.08 35.41
CA LEU A 493 -15.53 13.91 34.96
C LEU A 493 -16.74 14.33 34.12
N ALA A 494 -17.44 15.40 34.51
CA ALA A 494 -18.55 15.94 33.75
C ALA A 494 -18.10 16.49 32.39
N GLU A 495 -16.97 17.21 32.34
CA GLU A 495 -16.33 17.69 31.10
C GLU A 495 -15.98 16.51 30.18
N ALA A 496 -15.40 15.44 30.71
CA ALA A 496 -15.08 14.23 29.96
C ALA A 496 -16.32 13.62 29.30
N LEU A 497 -17.40 13.39 30.04
CA LEU A 497 -18.64 12.84 29.46
C LEU A 497 -19.34 13.81 28.50
N ALA A 498 -19.17 15.12 28.70
CA ALA A 498 -19.67 16.14 27.79
C ALA A 498 -18.86 16.21 26.48
N ALA A 499 -17.59 15.79 26.50
CA ALA A 499 -16.72 15.64 25.34
C ALA A 499 -17.06 14.40 24.49
N THR A 500 -17.77 13.42 25.08
CA THR A 500 -18.16 12.17 24.41
C THR A 500 -19.15 12.42 23.26
N SER A 501 -18.82 11.90 22.08
CA SER A 501 -19.70 11.83 20.92
C SER A 501 -19.41 10.57 20.10
N PRO A 502 -20.29 10.17 19.17
CA PRO A 502 -20.03 9.03 18.27
C PRO A 502 -18.72 9.14 17.45
N MET A 503 -18.11 10.33 17.40
CA MET A 503 -16.84 10.59 16.71
C MET A 503 -15.61 10.37 17.58
N THR A 504 -15.75 10.51 18.90
CA THR A 504 -14.65 10.39 19.87
C THR A 504 -14.49 8.96 20.34
N ILE A 505 -15.60 8.23 20.53
CA ILE A 505 -15.60 6.85 21.00
C ILE A 505 -14.97 5.92 19.94
N PRO A 506 -13.90 5.17 20.28
CA PRO A 506 -13.31 4.19 19.38
C PRO A 506 -14.30 3.08 19.00
N ARG A 507 -14.17 2.55 17.77
CA ARG A 507 -15.15 1.59 17.21
C ARG A 507 -15.42 0.36 18.08
N GLN A 508 -14.39 -0.19 18.73
CA GLN A 508 -14.56 -1.36 19.61
C GLN A 508 -15.40 -0.99 20.83
N LEU A 509 -15.11 0.15 21.46
CA LEU A 509 -15.86 0.66 22.60
C LEU A 509 -17.31 0.99 22.19
N ALA A 510 -17.51 1.67 21.06
CA ALA A 510 -18.84 1.98 20.54
C ALA A 510 -19.67 0.71 20.27
N ARG A 511 -19.06 -0.36 19.75
CA ARG A 511 -19.74 -1.64 19.55
C ARG A 511 -20.14 -2.26 20.89
N ARG A 512 -19.24 -2.30 21.88
CA ARG A 512 -19.53 -2.84 23.22
C ARG A 512 -20.63 -2.05 23.94
N LEU A 513 -20.63 -0.72 23.80
CA LEU A 513 -21.70 0.13 24.33
C LEU A 513 -23.05 -0.15 23.67
N ALA A 514 -23.07 -0.41 22.36
CA ALA A 514 -24.30 -0.77 21.65
C ALA A 514 -24.81 -2.19 21.97
N GLU A 515 -23.93 -3.07 22.46
CA GLU A 515 -24.26 -4.42 22.94
C GLU A 515 -24.72 -4.41 24.41
N ALA A 516 -24.43 -3.36 25.16
CA ALA A 516 -24.83 -3.20 26.56
C ALA A 516 -26.29 -2.74 26.66
N ASP A 517 -26.99 -3.19 27.72
CA ASP A 517 -28.34 -2.72 28.00
C ASP A 517 -28.32 -1.30 28.60
N GLY A 518 -29.15 -0.42 28.04
CA GLY A 518 -29.32 0.97 28.52
C GLY A 518 -28.39 1.99 27.86
N ASP A 519 -28.48 3.24 28.31
CA ASP A 519 -27.60 4.33 27.86
C ASP A 519 -26.58 4.66 28.95
N LEU A 520 -25.47 3.93 28.94
CA LEU A 520 -24.41 4.06 29.94
C LEU A 520 -23.83 5.48 29.99
N VAL A 521 -23.82 6.21 28.87
CA VAL A 521 -23.33 7.60 28.83
C VAL A 521 -24.26 8.51 29.61
N GLU A 522 -25.58 8.32 29.44
CA GLU A 522 -26.57 9.11 30.16
C GLU A 522 -26.64 8.75 31.65
N ASP A 523 -26.53 7.46 31.98
CA ASP A 523 -26.46 7.00 33.38
C ASP A 523 -25.28 7.65 34.13
N LEU A 524 -24.11 7.72 33.49
CA LEU A 524 -22.93 8.38 34.07
C LEU A 524 -23.12 9.90 34.18
N ARG A 525 -23.76 10.54 33.20
CA ARG A 525 -24.05 11.99 33.24
C ARG A 525 -25.01 12.34 34.37
N ALA A 526 -26.01 11.50 34.63
CA ALA A 526 -26.99 11.72 35.69
C ALA A 526 -26.36 11.71 37.10
N MET A 527 -25.17 11.09 37.26
CA MET A 527 -24.43 11.02 38.53
C MET A 527 -23.46 12.20 38.73
N LEU A 528 -23.28 13.06 37.74
CA LEU A 528 -22.29 14.14 37.74
C LEU A 528 -22.95 15.51 37.56
N PRO A 529 -22.25 16.61 37.89
CA PRO A 529 -22.75 17.95 37.65
C PRO A 529 -23.14 18.17 36.17
N PRO A 530 -24.20 18.95 35.90
CA PRO A 530 -24.63 19.19 34.53
C PRO A 530 -23.57 19.97 33.76
N HIS A 531 -23.13 19.45 32.63
CA HIS A 531 -22.16 20.09 31.74
C HIS A 531 -22.68 20.14 30.31
N PRO A 532 -22.65 21.30 29.62
CA PRO A 532 -23.13 21.40 28.25
C PRO A 532 -22.27 20.53 27.33
N THR A 533 -22.91 19.84 26.38
CA THR A 533 -22.21 19.01 25.40
C THR A 533 -21.24 19.83 24.55
N ILE A 534 -20.01 19.33 24.42
CA ILE A 534 -18.95 20.02 23.68
C ILE A 534 -19.12 19.70 22.19
N ARG A 535 -19.50 20.72 21.41
CA ARG A 535 -19.69 20.57 19.96
C ARG A 535 -18.36 20.56 19.23
N VAL A 536 -18.09 19.50 18.50
CA VAL A 536 -16.94 19.41 17.58
C VAL A 536 -17.21 20.20 16.30
N GLN A 537 -16.27 21.06 15.89
CA GLN A 537 -16.34 21.76 14.60
C GLN A 537 -16.25 20.78 13.43
N ARG A 538 -17.33 20.65 12.66
CA ARG A 538 -17.43 19.70 11.55
C ARG A 538 -16.85 20.23 10.24
N TRP A 539 -16.85 21.55 10.02
CA TRP A 539 -16.49 22.17 8.74
C TRP A 539 -15.25 23.04 8.84
N SER A 540 -14.32 22.82 7.90
CA SER A 540 -13.13 23.65 7.67
C SER A 540 -12.97 23.91 6.18
N VAL A 541 -12.33 25.03 5.80
CA VAL A 541 -12.00 25.36 4.40
C VAL A 541 -11.28 24.19 3.71
N ARG A 542 -10.36 23.56 4.44
CA ARG A 542 -9.64 22.37 3.95
C ARG A 542 -10.58 21.19 3.63
N ARG A 543 -11.60 20.91 4.46
CA ARG A 543 -12.59 19.86 4.18
C ARG A 543 -13.39 20.17 2.91
N VAL A 544 -13.80 21.43 2.75
CA VAL A 544 -14.54 21.89 1.56
C VAL A 544 -13.68 21.73 0.30
N LEU A 545 -12.43 22.22 0.33
CA LEU A 545 -11.49 22.05 -0.78
C LEU A 545 -11.20 20.58 -1.09
N LEU A 546 -11.04 19.73 -0.06
CA LEU A 546 -10.84 18.30 -0.24
C LEU A 546 -12.06 17.63 -0.88
N ALA A 547 -13.27 17.98 -0.45
CA ALA A 547 -14.51 17.47 -1.03
C ALA A 547 -14.66 17.92 -2.49
N ALA A 548 -14.39 19.19 -2.79
CA ALA A 548 -14.40 19.72 -4.15
C ALA A 548 -13.37 19.03 -5.05
N ALA A 549 -12.14 18.83 -4.57
CA ALA A 549 -11.09 18.12 -5.30
C ALA A 549 -11.45 16.63 -5.53
N THR A 550 -12.10 15.99 -4.56
CA THR A 550 -12.59 14.61 -4.68
C THR A 550 -13.65 14.50 -5.76
N LEU A 551 -14.63 15.42 -5.74
CA LEU A 551 -15.69 15.49 -6.73
C LEU A 551 -15.11 15.76 -8.13
N GLY A 552 -14.24 16.76 -8.26
CA GLY A 552 -13.57 17.09 -9.53
C GLY A 552 -12.74 15.93 -10.08
N GLY A 553 -11.98 15.23 -9.24
CA GLY A 553 -11.24 14.04 -9.64
C GLY A 553 -12.15 12.88 -10.07
N THR A 554 -13.29 12.70 -9.41
CA THR A 554 -14.29 11.69 -9.78
C THR A 554 -14.91 12.02 -11.13
N VAL A 555 -15.29 13.28 -11.35
CA VAL A 555 -15.81 13.78 -12.64
C VAL A 555 -14.78 13.61 -13.75
N LEU A 556 -13.51 13.95 -13.51
CA LEU A 556 -12.44 13.76 -14.48
C LEU A 556 -12.26 12.30 -14.88
N VAL A 557 -12.27 11.37 -13.91
CA VAL A 557 -12.18 9.93 -14.18
C VAL A 557 -13.39 9.45 -14.98
N ALA A 558 -14.60 9.90 -14.63
CA ALA A 558 -15.81 9.58 -15.37
C ALA A 558 -15.77 10.13 -16.80
N LEU A 559 -15.28 11.35 -17.00
CA LEU A 559 -15.12 11.98 -18.31
C LEU A 559 -14.08 11.24 -19.17
N LEU A 560 -12.92 10.88 -18.60
CA LEU A 560 -11.92 10.08 -19.28
C LEU A 560 -12.47 8.70 -19.67
N PHE A 561 -13.27 8.08 -18.79
CA PHE A 561 -13.94 6.83 -19.09
C PHE A 561 -14.96 7.00 -20.23
N ALA A 562 -15.78 8.05 -20.19
CA ALA A 562 -16.75 8.36 -21.24
C ALA A 562 -16.10 8.68 -22.59
N LEU A 563 -15.01 9.45 -22.61
CA LEU A 563 -14.23 9.72 -23.81
C LEU A 563 -13.64 8.43 -24.40
N ASN A 564 -13.17 7.51 -23.55
CA ASN A 564 -12.67 6.22 -23.99
C ASN A 564 -13.80 5.33 -24.55
N LEU A 565 -14.99 5.37 -23.95
CA LEU A 565 -16.18 4.69 -24.49
C LEU A 565 -16.60 5.28 -25.85
N ARG A 566 -16.58 6.60 -26.00
CA ARG A 566 -16.88 7.29 -27.26
C ARG A 566 -15.84 6.95 -28.34
N ALA A 567 -14.56 6.98 -28.00
CA ALA A 567 -13.49 6.53 -28.91
C ALA A 567 -13.64 5.06 -29.33
N GLY A 568 -14.20 4.23 -28.45
CA GLY A 568 -14.58 2.84 -28.72
C GLY A 568 -15.94 2.65 -29.38
N GLY A 569 -16.64 3.72 -29.78
CA GLY A 569 -17.93 3.68 -30.49
C GLY A 569 -19.11 3.12 -29.67
N LEU A 570 -19.14 3.38 -28.36
CA LEU A 570 -20.21 2.94 -27.44
C LEU A 570 -21.10 4.08 -26.93
N LEU A 571 -20.67 5.32 -27.17
CA LEU A 571 -21.36 6.59 -26.93
C LEU A 571 -21.12 7.46 -28.16
#